data_AF-A0A920P806-F1
#
_entry.id   AF-A0A920P806-F1
#
_cell.length_a   1.000
_cell.length_b   1.000
_cell.length_c   1.000
_cell.angle_alpha   90.00
_cell.angle_beta   90.00
_cell.angle_gamma   90.00
#
_symmetry.space_group_name_H-M   'P 1'
#
loop_
_entity.id
_entity.type
_entity.pdbx_description
1 polymer ?
#
loop_
_entity_poly.entity_id
_entity_poly.type
_entity_poly.pdbx_seq_one_letter_code
_entity_poly.pdbx_strand_id
1 'polypeptide(L)'
;MFIGLPGIVTRILSRFLISLLLSSPFFIAGGLSHLDPSVPLPLTIVVLCVGAAIILLGTYMSLSGVAPTPTLATGERTLVSRHPSQLPAYSRIIIPSFHNGPGYMFTFTEVPYVYPFATFVIGMYFFFKGMMKYMRNLHITYTITDRRVMHMYKFLWFKKKRFP
;
A
#
# COMPACT_ATOMS: atom_id res chain seq x y z
N MET A 1 -4.66 7.91 23.14
CA MET A 1 -6.06 7.50 22.89
C MET A 1 -6.12 5.98 22.97
N PHE A 2 -6.69 5.44 24.05
CA PHE A 2 -6.86 3.99 24.22
C PHE A 2 -7.90 3.54 23.19
N ILE A 3 -7.45 2.73 22.23
CA ILE A 3 -8.34 2.15 21.23
C ILE A 3 -8.89 0.88 21.89
N GLY A 4 -10.17 0.88 22.25
CA GLY A 4 -10.83 -0.34 22.71
C GLY A 4 -10.72 -1.45 21.65
N LEU A 5 -10.85 -2.71 22.07
CA LEU A 5 -10.85 -3.91 21.21
C LEU A 5 -11.59 -3.71 19.86
N PRO A 6 -12.81 -3.13 19.79
CA PRO A 6 -13.50 -2.88 18.52
C PRO A 6 -12.76 -1.90 17.59
N GLY A 7 -12.03 -0.93 18.13
CA GLY A 7 -11.25 0.03 17.35
C GLY A 7 -9.97 -0.57 16.76
N ILE A 8 -9.41 -1.61 17.38
CA ILE A 8 -8.26 -2.35 16.85
C ILE A 8 -8.73 -3.25 15.70
N VAL A 9 -9.82 -3.98 15.90
CA VAL A 9 -10.41 -4.87 14.89
C VAL A 9 -10.78 -4.09 13.63
N THR A 10 -11.50 -2.98 13.76
CA THR A 10 -11.89 -2.14 12.61
C THR A 10 -10.69 -1.59 11.84
N ARG A 11 -9.59 -1.25 12.53
CA ARG A 11 -8.35 -0.78 11.89
C ARG A 11 -7.64 -1.89 11.12
N ILE A 12 -7.50 -3.08 11.72
CA ILE A 12 -6.89 -4.23 11.07
C ILE A 12 -7.73 -4.62 9.85
N LEU A 13 -9.05 -4.70 10.02
CA LEU A 13 -9.99 -5.03 8.96
C LEU A 13 -9.91 -4.03 7.80
N SER A 14 -9.92 -2.73 8.08
CA SER A 14 -9.79 -1.69 7.05
C SER A 14 -8.51 -1.83 6.24
N ARG A 15 -7.36 -2.06 6.89
CA ARG A 15 -6.07 -2.24 6.20
C ARG A 15 -6.01 -3.53 5.39
N PHE A 16 -6.62 -4.60 5.91
CA PHE A 16 -6.77 -5.86 5.19
C PHE A 16 -7.63 -5.69 3.94
N LEU A 17 -8.79 -5.03 4.06
CA LEU A 17 -9.68 -4.74 2.93
C LEU A 17 -8.99 -3.91 1.84
N ILE A 18 -8.18 -2.92 2.22
CA ILE A 18 -7.39 -2.15 1.25
C ILE A 18 -6.37 -3.07 0.55
N SER A 19 -5.69 -3.95 1.29
CA SER A 19 -4.72 -4.88 0.70
C SER A 19 -5.38 -5.88 -0.25
N LEU A 20 -6.56 -6.37 0.12
CA LEU A 20 -7.40 -7.22 -0.73
C LEU A 20 -7.78 -6.49 -2.03
N LEU A 21 -8.25 -5.25 -1.92
CA LEU A 21 -8.60 -4.41 -3.07
C LEU A 21 -7.39 -4.12 -3.98
N LEU A 22 -6.19 -3.94 -3.42
CA LEU A 22 -4.98 -3.75 -4.21
C LEU A 22 -4.54 -5.03 -4.94
N SER A 23 -4.75 -6.19 -4.32
CA SER A 23 -4.39 -7.48 -4.91
C SER A 23 -5.40 -8.01 -5.92
N SER A 24 -6.65 -7.54 -5.87
CA SER A 24 -7.75 -8.08 -6.66
C SER A 24 -7.51 -8.08 -8.18
N PRO A 25 -6.88 -7.06 -8.81
CA PRO A 25 -6.64 -7.09 -10.25
C PRO A 25 -5.73 -8.25 -10.66
N PHE A 26 -4.77 -8.62 -9.80
CA PHE A 26 -3.85 -9.72 -10.05
C PHE A 26 -4.51 -11.08 -9.90
N PHE A 27 -5.37 -11.25 -8.89
CA PHE A 27 -6.12 -12.51 -8.73
C PHE A 27 -7.16 -12.69 -9.84
N ILE A 28 -7.83 -11.61 -10.26
CA ILE A 28 -8.77 -11.65 -11.38
C ILE A 28 -8.01 -11.97 -12.67
N ALA A 29 -6.92 -11.25 -12.97
CA ALA A 29 -6.14 -11.50 -14.18
C ALA A 29 -5.53 -12.90 -14.21
N GLY A 30 -4.95 -13.37 -13.10
CA GLY A 30 -4.39 -14.71 -12.98
C GLY A 30 -5.45 -15.83 -13.01
N GLY A 31 -6.63 -15.57 -12.48
CA GLY A 31 -7.77 -16.50 -12.56
C GLY A 31 -8.28 -16.63 -14.00
N LEU A 32 -8.46 -15.50 -14.70
CA LEU A 32 -8.87 -15.51 -16.11
C LEU A 32 -7.82 -16.16 -17.00
N SER A 33 -6.53 -15.89 -16.76
CA SER A 33 -5.44 -16.48 -17.54
C SER A 33 -5.24 -17.98 -17.29
N HIS A 34 -5.75 -18.52 -16.18
CA HIS A 34 -5.74 -19.98 -15.93
C HIS A 34 -6.81 -20.72 -16.75
N LEU A 35 -7.93 -20.04 -17.04
CA LEU A 35 -9.03 -20.60 -17.83
C LEU A 35 -8.75 -20.56 -19.34
N ASP A 36 -7.79 -19.75 -19.77
CA ASP A 36 -7.41 -19.59 -21.17
C ASP A 36 -6.18 -20.44 -21.52
N PRO A 37 -6.33 -21.51 -22.33
CA PRO A 37 -5.21 -22.37 -22.72
C PRO A 37 -4.18 -21.69 -23.65
N SER A 38 -4.51 -20.52 -24.23
CA SER A 38 -3.58 -19.74 -25.04
C SER A 38 -2.51 -19.02 -24.22
N VAL A 39 -2.75 -18.84 -22.91
CA VAL A 39 -1.82 -18.14 -22.03
C VAL A 39 -0.82 -19.11 -21.41
N PRO A 40 0.50 -18.83 -21.50
CA PRO A 40 1.51 -19.71 -20.94
C PRO A 40 1.40 -19.78 -19.40
N LEU A 41 1.40 -21.01 -18.86
CA LEU A 41 1.29 -21.28 -17.42
C LEU A 41 2.26 -20.47 -16.53
N PRO A 42 3.55 -20.26 -16.90
CA PRO A 42 4.45 -19.44 -16.10
C PRO A 42 3.94 -18.01 -15.87
N LEU A 43 3.28 -17.40 -16.86
CA LEU A 43 2.75 -16.04 -16.74
C LEU A 43 1.61 -15.99 -15.72
N THR A 44 0.69 -16.96 -15.78
CA THR A 44 -0.39 -17.13 -14.80
C THR A 44 0.16 -17.26 -13.38
N ILE A 45 1.19 -18.09 -13.18
CA ILE A 45 1.84 -18.26 -11.87
C ILE A 45 2.44 -16.94 -11.37
N VAL A 46 3.18 -16.22 -12.20
CA VAL A 46 3.81 -14.94 -11.82
C VAL A 46 2.76 -13.91 -11.39
N VAL A 47 1.68 -13.77 -12.15
CA VAL A 47 0.59 -12.82 -11.85
C VAL A 47 -0.07 -13.16 -10.51
N LEU A 48 -0.37 -14.44 -10.26
CA LEU A 48 -0.93 -14.89 -8.99
C LEU A 48 0.04 -14.69 -7.82
N CYS A 49 1.33 -14.95 -8.02
CA CYS A 49 2.36 -14.72 -7.00
C CYS A 49 2.46 -13.24 -6.60
N VAL A 50 2.32 -12.31 -7.56
CA VAL A 50 2.28 -10.87 -7.25
C VAL A 50 1.06 -10.53 -6.38
N GLY A 51 -0.13 -11.04 -6.73
CA GLY A 51 -1.33 -10.86 -5.92
C GLY A 51 -1.17 -11.41 -4.49
N ALA A 52 -0.60 -12.62 -4.37
CA ALA A 52 -0.33 -13.25 -3.09
C ALA A 52 0.69 -12.44 -2.25
N ALA A 53 1.76 -11.95 -2.87
CA ALA A 53 2.77 -11.12 -2.19
C ALA A 53 2.15 -9.82 -1.64
N ILE A 54 1.25 -9.19 -2.39
CA ILE A 54 0.54 -7.97 -1.93
C ILE A 54 -0.35 -8.26 -0.72
N ILE A 55 -1.13 -9.35 -0.76
CA ILE A 55 -1.97 -9.74 0.39
C ILE A 55 -1.10 -10.06 1.60
N LEU A 56 -0.06 -10.88 1.45
CA LEU A 56 0.82 -11.29 2.54
C LEU A 56 1.53 -10.10 3.19
N LEU A 57 2.02 -9.17 2.37
CA LEU A 57 2.66 -7.98 2.89
C LEU A 57 1.64 -7.05 3.54
N GLY A 58 0.45 -6.91 2.95
CA GLY A 58 -0.65 -6.11 3.49
C GLY A 58 -1.21 -6.63 4.81
N THR A 59 -1.38 -7.95 4.95
CA THR A 59 -1.78 -8.61 6.20
C THR A 59 -0.71 -8.45 7.26
N TYR A 60 0.56 -8.69 6.92
CA TYR A 60 1.69 -8.47 7.82
C TYR A 60 1.68 -7.04 8.40
N MET A 61 1.51 -6.03 7.53
CA MET A 61 1.44 -4.62 7.95
C MET A 61 0.19 -4.28 8.76
N SER A 62 -0.92 -4.96 8.50
CA SER A 62 -2.16 -4.78 9.26
C SER A 62 -1.97 -5.25 10.71
N LEU A 63 -1.25 -6.35 10.91
CA LEU A 63 -0.96 -6.95 12.22
C LEU A 63 0.18 -6.22 12.97
N SER A 64 1.24 -5.82 12.29
CA SER A 64 2.41 -5.17 12.91
C SER A 64 2.19 -3.68 13.24
N GLY A 65 1.14 -3.10 12.67
CA GLY A 65 0.93 -1.66 12.59
C GLY A 65 0.30 -1.02 13.84
N VAL A 66 1.05 -0.94 14.94
CA VAL A 66 0.93 0.17 15.91
C VAL A 66 2.34 0.54 16.37
N ALA A 67 2.81 1.74 16.01
CA ALA A 67 3.97 2.33 16.66
C ALA A 67 3.62 2.59 18.13
N PRO A 68 4.42 2.12 19.10
CA PRO A 68 4.14 2.36 20.52
C PRO A 68 4.02 3.85 20.79
N THR A 69 3.24 4.24 21.80
CA THR A 69 3.16 5.65 22.21
C THR A 69 4.54 6.15 22.62
N PRO A 70 4.92 7.39 22.25
CA PRO A 70 6.23 7.93 22.60
C PRO A 70 6.38 7.96 24.12
N THR A 71 7.50 7.46 24.62
CA THR A 71 7.91 7.70 26.02
C THR A 71 8.19 9.19 26.19
N LEU A 72 7.34 9.85 26.97
CA LEU A 72 7.45 11.26 27.35
C LEU A 72 8.33 11.37 28.60
N ALA A 73 9.14 12.42 28.68
CA ALA A 73 9.84 12.76 29.92
C ALA A 73 8.85 13.36 30.93
N THR A 74 9.20 13.34 32.21
CA THR A 74 8.36 13.86 33.30
C THR A 74 8.01 15.33 33.05
N GLY A 75 6.72 15.66 32.95
CA GLY A 75 6.22 17.01 32.66
C GLY A 75 6.14 17.39 31.18
N GLU A 76 6.51 16.50 30.26
CA GLU A 76 6.50 16.77 28.82
C GLU A 76 5.11 16.53 28.22
N ARG A 77 4.51 17.56 27.60
CA ARG A 77 3.15 17.50 27.02
C ARG A 77 3.19 17.38 25.49
N THR A 78 2.46 16.41 24.95
CA THR A 78 2.25 16.30 23.50
C THR A 78 1.34 17.41 23.03
N LEU A 79 1.83 18.27 22.14
CA LEU A 79 1.05 19.35 21.54
C LEU A 79 0.17 18.78 20.42
N VAL A 80 0.79 18.05 19.49
CA VAL A 80 0.13 17.56 18.29
C VAL A 80 0.75 16.23 17.84
N SER A 81 -0.07 15.22 17.59
CA SER A 81 0.35 13.98 16.93
C SER A 81 -0.35 13.88 15.58
N ARG A 82 0.41 13.74 14.49
CA ARG A 82 -0.11 13.64 13.12
C ARG A 82 0.41 12.40 12.42
N HIS A 83 -0.49 11.77 11.69
CA HIS A 83 -0.14 10.77 10.69
C HIS A 83 0.04 11.45 9.33
N PRO A 84 0.97 10.98 8.49
CA PRO A 84 1.13 11.51 7.14
C PRO A 84 -0.15 11.30 6.31
N SER A 85 -0.46 12.28 5.45
CA SER A 85 -1.60 12.18 4.55
C SER A 85 -1.47 10.98 3.60
N GLN A 86 -2.55 10.22 3.48
CA GLN A 86 -2.66 9.05 2.59
C GLN A 86 -3.12 9.44 1.18
N LEU A 87 -3.66 10.66 0.97
CA LEU A 87 -4.17 11.14 -0.33
C LEU A 87 -3.15 11.04 -1.47
N PRO A 88 -1.86 11.40 -1.28
CA PRO A 88 -0.85 11.27 -2.33
C PRO A 88 -0.44 9.83 -2.63
N ALA A 89 -0.80 8.87 -1.78
CA ALA A 89 -0.58 7.45 -2.02
C ALA A 89 -1.75 6.87 -2.82
N TYR A 90 -3.00 7.18 -2.41
CA TYR A 90 -4.20 6.75 -3.12
C TYR A 90 -4.28 7.28 -4.55
N SER A 91 -3.93 8.55 -4.80
CA SER A 91 -3.89 9.11 -6.16
C SER A 91 -2.94 8.33 -7.08
N ARG A 92 -1.79 7.90 -6.58
CA ARG A 92 -0.81 7.09 -7.35
C ARG A 92 -1.25 5.66 -7.59
N ILE A 93 -2.23 5.17 -6.84
CA ILE A 93 -2.80 3.84 -7.02
C ILE A 93 -4.00 3.94 -7.97
N ILE A 94 -4.96 4.81 -7.64
CA ILE A 94 -6.25 4.90 -8.33
C ILE A 94 -6.07 5.44 -9.75
N ILE A 95 -5.36 6.55 -9.95
CA ILE A 95 -5.24 7.21 -11.26
C ILE A 95 -4.69 6.23 -12.34
N PRO A 96 -3.59 5.50 -12.11
CA PRO A 96 -3.09 4.55 -13.10
C PRO A 96 -3.86 3.23 -13.14
N SER A 97 -4.42 2.74 -12.02
CA SER A 97 -5.19 1.49 -12.01
C SER A 97 -6.56 1.61 -12.68
N PHE A 98 -7.16 2.80 -12.68
CA PHE A 98 -8.46 3.06 -13.32
C PHE A 98 -8.35 3.61 -14.74
N HIS A 99 -7.15 3.88 -15.25
CA HIS A 99 -7.02 4.31 -16.62
C HIS A 99 -7.10 3.10 -17.55
N ASN A 100 -8.23 2.97 -18.24
CA ASN A 100 -8.47 2.06 -19.37
C ASN A 100 -7.46 2.23 -20.53
N GLY A 101 -6.34 2.95 -20.37
CA GLY A 101 -5.35 3.23 -21.40
C GLY A 101 -4.80 1.96 -22.07
N PRO A 102 -4.32 0.96 -21.31
CA PRO A 102 -3.83 -0.28 -21.91
C PRO A 102 -4.94 -1.11 -22.55
N GLY A 103 -6.10 -1.23 -21.92
CA GLY A 103 -7.25 -1.99 -22.46
C GLY A 103 -7.81 -1.37 -23.74
N TYR A 104 -7.95 -0.04 -23.76
CA TYR A 104 -8.35 0.73 -24.94
C TYR A 104 -7.32 0.62 -26.06
N MET A 105 -6.03 0.79 -25.76
CA MET A 105 -4.98 0.63 -26.76
C MET A 105 -4.90 -0.81 -27.29
N PHE A 106 -5.18 -1.81 -26.45
CA PHE A 106 -5.19 -3.20 -26.88
C PHE A 106 -6.28 -3.49 -27.93
N THR A 107 -7.46 -2.86 -27.81
CA THR A 107 -8.57 -3.09 -28.75
C THR A 107 -8.55 -2.18 -29.99
N PHE A 108 -7.94 -0.99 -29.91
CA PHE A 108 -8.03 0.04 -30.95
C PHE A 108 -6.71 0.38 -31.66
N THR A 109 -5.60 -0.34 -31.39
CA THR A 109 -4.29 -0.05 -32.02
C THR A 109 -3.86 -1.15 -32.97
N GLU A 110 -3.28 -0.78 -34.12
CA GLU A 110 -2.75 -1.70 -35.13
C GLU A 110 -1.49 -2.48 -34.66
N VAL A 111 -0.80 -1.97 -33.63
CA VAL A 111 0.37 -2.62 -33.01
C VAL A 111 0.07 -2.93 -31.54
N PRO A 112 -0.79 -3.92 -31.26
CA PRO A 112 -1.29 -4.21 -29.91
C PRO A 112 -0.24 -4.83 -28.99
N TYR A 113 0.99 -5.07 -29.44
CA TYR A 113 2.06 -5.56 -28.59
C TYR A 113 2.90 -4.45 -27.97
N VAL A 114 3.03 -3.29 -28.61
CA VAL A 114 3.98 -2.24 -28.18
C VAL A 114 3.30 -1.21 -27.29
N TYR A 115 2.21 -0.61 -27.77
CA TYR A 115 1.53 0.49 -27.10
C TYR A 115 0.82 0.09 -25.80
N PRO A 116 -0.01 -0.97 -25.75
CA PRO A 116 -0.65 -1.37 -24.50
C PRO A 116 0.36 -1.98 -23.52
N PHE A 117 1.45 -2.62 -23.99
CA PHE A 117 2.50 -3.10 -23.11
C PHE A 117 3.27 -1.96 -22.44
N ALA A 118 3.70 -0.95 -23.19
CA ALA A 118 4.40 0.21 -22.63
C ALA A 118 3.54 0.96 -21.60
N THR A 119 2.27 1.20 -21.92
CA THR A 119 1.33 1.87 -21.00
C THR A 119 1.02 1.02 -19.78
N PHE A 120 0.92 -0.31 -19.93
CA PHE A 120 0.80 -1.25 -18.81
C PHE A 120 2.01 -1.17 -17.86
N VAL A 121 3.24 -1.19 -18.39
CA VAL A 121 4.46 -1.08 -17.57
C VAL A 121 4.52 0.24 -16.81
N ILE A 122 4.15 1.35 -17.45
CA ILE A 122 4.07 2.67 -16.81
C ILE A 122 3.01 2.68 -15.70
N GLY A 123 1.82 2.14 -15.97
CA GLY A 123 0.76 2.03 -14.98
C GLY A 123 1.18 1.20 -13.76
N MET A 124 1.82 0.05 -14.00
CA MET A 124 2.38 -0.82 -12.98
C MET A 124 3.45 -0.12 -12.13
N TYR A 125 4.34 0.66 -12.76
CA TYR A 125 5.33 1.45 -12.03
C TYR A 125 4.68 2.43 -11.04
N PHE A 126 3.67 3.18 -11.48
CA PHE A 126 2.98 4.12 -10.59
C PHE A 126 2.18 3.40 -9.50
N PHE A 127 1.54 2.29 -9.83
CA PHE A 127 0.80 1.45 -8.89
C PHE A 127 1.71 0.97 -7.75
N PHE A 128 2.84 0.32 -8.07
CA PHE A 128 3.78 -0.15 -7.06
C PHE A 128 4.40 1.01 -6.26
N LYS A 129 4.72 2.13 -6.92
CA LYS A 129 5.23 3.33 -6.24
C LYS A 129 4.20 3.94 -5.29
N GLY A 130 2.92 3.89 -5.63
CA GLY A 130 1.79 4.29 -4.80
C GLY A 130 1.63 3.35 -3.60
N MET A 131 1.64 2.04 -3.85
CA MET A 131 1.54 1.00 -2.83
C MET A 131 2.67 1.10 -1.80
N MET A 132 3.93 1.21 -2.23
CA MET A 132 5.07 1.37 -1.31
C MET A 132 4.96 2.63 -0.47
N LYS A 133 4.40 3.72 -1.04
CA LYS A 133 4.15 4.95 -0.28
C LYS A 133 3.03 4.77 0.74
N TYR A 134 1.93 4.12 0.37
CA TYR A 134 0.82 3.76 1.28
C TYR A 134 1.35 2.94 2.46
N MET A 135 2.08 1.87 2.18
CA MET A 135 2.68 0.98 3.16
C MET A 135 3.63 1.68 4.12
N ARG A 136 4.45 2.59 3.62
CA ARG A 136 5.35 3.41 4.44
C ARG A 136 4.56 4.39 5.32
N ASN A 137 3.52 5.02 4.78
CA ASN A 137 2.71 5.99 5.52
C ASN A 137 1.97 5.36 6.71
N LEU A 138 1.65 4.06 6.65
CA LEU A 138 1.03 3.32 7.76
C LEU A 138 1.93 3.23 9.01
N HIS A 139 3.25 3.36 8.84
CA HIS A 139 4.25 3.13 9.88
C HIS A 139 4.97 4.39 10.38
N ILE A 140 4.59 5.55 9.86
CA ILE A 140 5.18 6.83 10.26
C ILE A 140 4.19 7.59 11.15
N THR A 141 4.69 8.05 12.30
CA THR A 141 3.97 8.98 13.17
C THR A 141 4.89 10.14 13.50
N TYR A 142 4.37 11.36 13.34
CA TYR A 142 5.04 12.59 13.76
C TYR A 142 4.37 13.07 15.05
N THR A 143 5.12 13.10 16.16
CA THR A 143 4.63 13.69 17.41
C THR A 143 5.44 14.94 17.71
N ILE A 144 4.75 16.06 17.82
CA ILE A 144 5.28 17.34 18.23
C ILE A 144 4.97 17.52 19.71
N THR A 145 6.01 17.83 20.46
CA THR A 145 5.99 18.00 21.90
C THR A 145 6.58 19.37 22.22
N ASP A 146 6.26 19.92 23.39
CA ASP A 146 6.70 21.27 23.80
C ASP A 146 8.22 21.49 23.76
N ARG A 147 9.01 20.41 23.84
CA ARG A 147 10.48 20.45 23.90
C ARG A 147 11.20 19.82 22.71
N ARG A 148 10.52 19.05 21.85
CA ARG A 148 11.18 18.29 20.77
C ARG A 148 10.18 17.78 19.74
N VAL A 149 10.68 17.56 18.52
CA VAL A 149 9.97 16.84 17.47
C VAL A 149 10.45 15.40 17.42
N MET A 150 9.51 14.45 17.51
CA MET A 150 9.80 13.01 17.51
C MET A 150 9.27 12.37 16.23
N HIS A 151 10.20 11.83 15.44
CA HIS A 151 9.88 11.00 14.29
C HIS A 151 9.97 9.53 14.67
N MET A 152 8.85 8.81 14.54
CA MET A 152 8.76 7.39 14.90
C MET A 152 8.42 6.60 13.65
N TYR A 153 9.28 5.62 13.36
CA TYR A 153 9.09 4.68 12.25
C TYR A 153 9.17 3.25 12.78
N LYS A 154 8.17 2.43 12.46
CA LYS A 154 8.13 1.01 12.86
C LYS A 154 7.76 0.15 11.65
N PHE A 155 8.73 -0.33 10.90
CA PHE A 155 8.50 -1.21 9.75
C PHE A 155 8.90 -2.66 10.04
N LEU A 156 10.16 -2.86 10.42
CA LEU A 156 10.69 -4.13 10.93
C LEU A 156 11.31 -3.93 12.33
N TRP A 157 11.96 -2.77 12.51
CA TRP A 157 12.52 -2.32 13.78
C TRP A 157 11.96 -0.94 14.14
N PHE A 158 11.89 -0.64 15.42
CA PHE A 158 11.49 0.68 15.90
C PHE A 158 12.68 1.65 15.79
N LYS A 159 12.58 2.63 14.89
CA LYS A 159 13.54 3.74 14.78
C LYS A 159 12.90 5.02 15.32
N LYS A 160 13.60 5.66 16.26
CA LYS A 160 13.21 6.93 16.90
C LYS A 160 14.27 7.97 16.59
N LYS A 161 13.94 8.96 15.76
CA LYS A 161 14.82 10.11 15.51
C LYS A 161 14.26 11.31 16.27
N ARG A 162 15.11 11.94 17.07
CA ARG A 162 14.79 13.15 17.83
C ARG A 162 15.50 14.31 17.17
N PHE A 163 14.79 15.41 16.99
CA PHE A 163 15.37 16.67 16.56
C PHE A 163 15.27 17.64 17.75
N PRO A 164 16.33 18.41 18.04
CA PRO A 164 16.27 19.49 19.03
C PRO A 164 15.24 20.53 18.62
#